data_AF-A0A8J8DIF4-F1
#
_entry.id   AF-A0A8J8DIF4-F1
#
_cell.length_a   1.000
_cell.length_b   1.000
_cell.length_c   1.000
_cell.angle_alpha   90.00
_cell.angle_beta   90.00
_cell.angle_gamma   90.00
#
_symmetry.space_group_name_H-M   'P 1'
#
loop_
_entity.id
_entity.type
_entity.pdbx_description
1 polymer ?
#
loop_
_entity_poly.entity_id
_entity_poly.type
_entity_poly.pdbx_seq_one_letter_code
_entity_poly.pdbx_strand_id
1 'polypeptide(L)'
;REALRKLARILKDSDAVIYVVSGNEDDPEIVREFFGESSVEPGSTVEIEGFRFALGHTWKDVVSLEADFRLYGHNFKLIERGLNGVLGVNFVLLPSRRTCRVKYPSGTDFDRGYKLWRGM
;
A
#
# COMPACT_ATOMS: atom_id res chain seq x y z
N ARG A 1 16.42 8.46 -8.98
CA ARG A 1 16.37 7.40 -10.01
C ARG A 1 17.21 6.17 -9.64
N GLU A 2 18.47 6.29 -9.21
CA GLU A 2 19.28 5.13 -8.82
C GLU A 2 18.69 4.31 -7.66
N ALA A 3 18.23 4.98 -6.59
CA ALA A 3 17.54 4.32 -5.49
C ALA A 3 16.27 3.57 -5.93
N LEU A 4 15.49 4.17 -6.84
CA LEU A 4 14.29 3.55 -7.41
C LEU A 4 14.65 2.32 -8.25
N ARG A 5 15.73 2.39 -9.06
CA ARG A 5 16.25 1.23 -9.80
C ARG A 5 16.63 0.10 -8.87
N LYS A 6 17.32 0.41 -7.76
CA LYS A 6 17.70 -0.57 -6.75
C LYS A 6 16.48 -1.21 -6.10
N LEU A 7 15.47 -0.40 -5.73
CA LEU A 7 14.22 -0.90 -5.16
C LEU A 7 13.46 -1.81 -6.14
N ALA A 8 13.27 -1.36 -7.38
CA ALA A 8 12.58 -2.13 -8.41
C ALA A 8 13.27 -3.47 -8.66
N ARG A 9 14.61 -3.51 -8.67
CA ARG A 9 15.37 -4.76 -8.77
C ARG A 9 15.11 -5.69 -7.59
N ILE A 10 15.23 -5.20 -6.36
CA ILE A 10 14.99 -6.02 -5.15
C ILE A 10 13.59 -6.63 -5.15
N LEU A 11 12.58 -5.83 -5.52
CA LEU A 11 11.21 -6.31 -5.55
C LEU A 11 11.02 -7.32 -6.68
N LYS A 12 11.46 -7.03 -7.90
CA LYS A 12 11.29 -7.95 -9.05
C LYS A 12 12.05 -9.27 -8.90
N ASP A 13 13.14 -9.30 -8.14
CA ASP A 13 13.92 -10.51 -7.87
C ASP A 13 13.28 -11.40 -6.77
N SER A 14 12.08 -11.07 -6.26
CA SER A 14 11.44 -11.79 -5.14
C SER A 14 10.49 -12.93 -5.51
N ASP A 15 10.34 -13.26 -6.80
CA ASP A 15 9.32 -14.18 -7.35
C ASP A 15 7.86 -13.83 -7.00
N ALA A 16 7.62 -12.68 -6.36
CA ALA A 16 6.30 -12.22 -5.99
C ALA A 16 5.60 -11.48 -7.14
N VAL A 17 4.28 -11.62 -7.22
CA VAL A 17 3.43 -10.72 -8.02
C VAL A 17 3.33 -9.39 -7.28
N ILE A 18 3.74 -8.31 -7.94
CA ILE A 18 3.83 -6.98 -7.34
C ILE A 18 2.77 -6.07 -7.95
N TYR A 19 2.09 -5.33 -7.07
CA TYR A 19 1.21 -4.23 -7.42
C TYR A 19 1.72 -2.95 -6.75
N VAL A 20 1.97 -1.91 -7.54
CA VAL A 20 2.45 -0.60 -7.10
C VAL A 20 1.39 0.43 -7.43
N VAL A 21 0.77 0.99 -6.39
CA VAL A 21 -0.21 2.06 -6.53
C VAL A 21 0.51 3.40 -6.40
N SER A 22 0.41 4.25 -7.42
CA SER A 22 1.04 5.57 -7.42
C SER A 22 0.37 6.53 -6.43
N GLY A 23 1.16 7.26 -5.67
CA GLY A 23 0.70 8.32 -4.78
C GLY A 23 0.61 9.69 -5.45
N ASN A 24 0.11 10.67 -4.70
CA ASN A 24 -0.07 12.04 -5.18
C ASN A 24 1.27 12.80 -5.41
N GLU A 25 2.36 12.35 -4.80
CA GLU A 25 3.71 12.91 -4.98
C GLU A 25 4.56 12.09 -5.97
N ASP A 26 4.03 10.97 -6.46
CA ASP A 26 4.72 10.12 -7.42
C ASP A 26 4.47 10.61 -8.84
N ASP A 27 5.48 10.52 -9.69
CA ASP A 27 5.34 10.68 -11.14
C ASP A 27 4.90 9.32 -11.74
N PRO A 28 3.67 9.19 -12.26
CA PRO A 28 3.17 7.93 -12.77
C PRO A 28 3.97 7.38 -13.96
N GLU A 29 4.59 8.25 -14.76
CA GLU A 29 5.42 7.82 -15.89
C GLU A 29 6.71 7.17 -15.39
N ILE A 30 7.30 7.73 -14.33
CA ILE A 30 8.48 7.13 -13.68
C ILE A 30 8.10 5.82 -13.00
N VAL A 31 6.97 5.75 -12.30
CA VAL A 31 6.53 4.48 -11.69
C VAL A 31 6.34 3.40 -12.77
N ARG A 32 5.68 3.74 -13.89
CA ARG A 32 5.53 2.84 -15.04
C ARG A 32 6.86 2.46 -15.69
N GLU A 33 7.81 3.37 -15.83
CA GLU A 33 9.17 3.08 -16.34
C GLU A 33 9.86 1.98 -15.52
N PHE A 34 9.75 2.04 -14.19
CA PHE A 34 10.45 1.11 -13.30
C PHE A 34 9.67 -0.17 -13.00
N PHE A 35 8.34 -0.09 -12.91
CA PHE A 35 7.49 -1.20 -12.47
C PHE A 35 6.65 -1.84 -13.58
N GLY A 36 6.53 -1.19 -14.74
CA GLY A 36 5.79 -1.75 -15.89
C GLY A 36 4.36 -2.13 -15.52
N GLU A 37 3.97 -3.35 -15.86
CA GLU A 37 2.63 -3.91 -15.58
C GLU A 37 2.31 -4.06 -14.09
N SER A 38 3.31 -4.01 -13.20
CA SER A 38 3.07 -3.95 -11.76
C SER A 38 2.50 -2.61 -11.32
N SER A 39 2.61 -1.55 -12.12
CA SER A 39 2.00 -0.26 -11.80
C SER A 39 0.49 -0.32 -12.03
N VAL A 40 -0.28 0.05 -11.00
CA VAL A 40 -1.74 0.07 -11.03
C VAL A 40 -2.28 1.43 -10.60
N GLU A 41 -3.39 1.83 -11.22
CA GLU A 41 -4.04 3.09 -10.89
C GLU A 41 -4.74 3.02 -9.51
N PRO A 42 -4.73 4.09 -8.71
CA PRO A 42 -5.52 4.16 -7.49
C PRO A 42 -7.01 3.90 -7.76
N GLY A 43 -7.66 3.08 -6.91
CA GLY A 43 -9.04 2.63 -7.09
C GLY A 43 -9.18 1.36 -7.94
N SER A 44 -8.06 0.79 -8.39
CA SER A 44 -8.06 -0.52 -9.05
C SER A 44 -8.48 -1.63 -8.11
N THR A 45 -9.04 -2.69 -8.68
CA THR A 45 -9.41 -3.91 -7.97
C THR A 45 -8.69 -5.09 -8.60
N VAL A 46 -8.13 -5.97 -7.77
CA VAL A 46 -7.49 -7.22 -8.20
C VAL A 46 -8.11 -8.41 -7.49
N GLU A 47 -8.03 -9.58 -8.11
CA GLU A 47 -8.49 -10.84 -7.54
C GLU A 47 -7.29 -11.73 -7.23
N ILE A 48 -7.21 -12.22 -5.99
CA ILE A 48 -6.14 -13.10 -5.52
C ILE A 48 -6.80 -14.24 -4.77
N GLU A 49 -6.60 -15.47 -5.23
CA GLU A 49 -7.16 -16.70 -4.63
C GLU A 49 -8.69 -16.63 -4.42
N GLY A 50 -9.43 -15.97 -5.32
CA GLY A 50 -10.88 -15.79 -5.23
C GLY A 50 -11.36 -14.71 -4.26
N PHE A 51 -10.45 -13.88 -3.74
CA PHE A 51 -10.76 -12.72 -2.89
C PHE A 51 -10.47 -11.42 -3.62
N ARG A 52 -11.33 -10.42 -3.39
CA ARG A 52 -11.25 -9.14 -4.06
C ARG A 52 -10.52 -8.11 -3.20
N PHE A 53 -9.47 -7.52 -3.77
CA PHE A 53 -8.64 -6.50 -3.14
C PHE A 53 -8.80 -5.17 -3.86
N ALA A 54 -9.31 -4.16 -3.16
CA ALA A 54 -9.31 -2.78 -3.62
C ALA A 54 -7.98 -2.12 -3.23
N LEU A 55 -7.32 -1.49 -4.19
CA LEU A 55 -6.00 -0.89 -4.06
C LEU A 55 -6.09 0.62 -4.23
N GLY A 56 -5.64 1.39 -3.24
CA GLY A 56 -5.67 2.85 -3.29
C GLY A 56 -4.44 3.49 -2.68
N HIS A 57 -4.20 4.74 -3.05
CA HIS A 57 -3.23 5.58 -2.35
C HIS A 57 -3.84 6.11 -1.05
N THR A 58 -5.11 6.54 -1.12
CA THR A 58 -5.88 7.07 0.01
C THR A 58 -7.18 6.31 0.21
N TRP A 59 -7.78 6.44 1.40
CA TRP A 59 -9.05 5.78 1.74
C TRP A 59 -10.18 6.14 0.77
N LYS A 60 -10.14 7.34 0.16
CA LYS A 60 -11.15 7.79 -0.80
C LYS A 60 -11.21 6.93 -2.06
N ASP A 61 -10.08 6.35 -2.45
CA ASP A 61 -9.96 5.56 -3.67
C ASP A 61 -10.68 4.21 -3.53
N VAL A 62 -10.85 3.72 -2.30
CA VAL A 62 -11.29 2.35 -2.01
C VAL A 62 -12.58 2.25 -1.22
N VAL A 63 -13.01 3.32 -0.53
CA VAL A 63 -14.13 3.27 0.42
C VAL A 63 -15.46 2.91 -0.24
N SER A 64 -15.70 3.35 -1.47
CA SER A 64 -16.92 3.05 -2.23
C SER A 64 -16.85 1.74 -3.00
N LEU A 65 -15.70 1.07 -3.03
CA LEU A 65 -15.52 -0.16 -3.79
C LEU A 65 -16.04 -1.37 -2.99
N GLU A 66 -16.73 -2.26 -3.69
CA GLU A 66 -17.13 -3.56 -3.16
C GLU A 66 -15.92 -4.50 -3.22
N ALA A 67 -15.28 -4.75 -2.07
CA ALA A 67 -14.11 -5.60 -1.95
C ALA A 67 -14.07 -6.32 -0.59
N ASP A 68 -13.40 -7.47 -0.54
CA ASP A 68 -13.15 -8.19 0.71
C ASP A 68 -12.13 -7.45 1.58
N PHE A 69 -11.11 -6.85 0.95
CA PHE A 69 -10.05 -6.09 1.60
C PHE A 69 -9.82 -4.76 0.87
N ARG A 70 -9.66 -3.67 1.63
CA ARG A 70 -9.37 -2.33 1.11
C ARG A 70 -8.00 -1.88 1.57
N LEU A 71 -7.01 -1.86 0.68
CA LEU A 71 -5.63 -1.47 0.98
C LEU A 71 -5.44 0.00 0.59
N TYR A 72 -4.93 0.80 1.53
CA TYR A 72 -4.70 2.23 1.30
C TYR A 72 -3.64 2.78 2.25
N GLY A 73 -3.24 4.03 2.05
CA GLY A 73 -2.33 4.74 2.94
C GLY A 73 -2.62 6.24 3.00
N HIS A 74 -1.59 7.04 2.74
CA HIS A 74 -1.58 8.50 2.71
C HIS A 74 -1.81 9.22 4.06
N ASN A 75 -2.72 8.75 4.91
CA ASN A 75 -2.97 9.31 6.24
C ASN A 75 -3.42 8.24 7.25
N PHE A 76 -3.59 8.66 8.51
CA PHE A 76 -3.97 7.78 9.63
C PHE A 76 -5.47 7.44 9.70
N LYS A 77 -6.31 7.88 8.75
CA LYS A 77 -7.75 7.59 8.78
C LYS A 77 -7.99 6.08 8.71
N LEU A 78 -8.95 5.61 9.49
CA LEU A 78 -9.42 4.23 9.48
C LEU A 78 -10.79 4.15 8.80
N ILE A 79 -10.99 3.09 8.02
CA ILE A 79 -12.27 2.72 7.41
C ILE A 79 -12.60 1.26 7.69
N GLU A 80 -13.87 0.88 7.59
CA GLU A 80 -14.30 -0.49 7.77
C GLU A 80 -13.65 -1.43 6.74
N ARG A 81 -13.13 -2.57 7.20
CA ARG A 81 -12.36 -3.54 6.39
C ARG A 81 -11.14 -2.94 5.70
N GLY A 82 -10.63 -1.85 6.26
CA GLY A 82 -9.48 -1.12 5.76
C GLY A 82 -8.15 -1.61 6.30
N LEU A 83 -7.20 -1.86 5.41
CA LEU A 83 -5.80 -2.20 5.70
C LEU A 83 -4.91 -0.99 5.38
N ASN A 84 -4.70 -0.16 6.39
CA ASN A 84 -3.92 1.07 6.25
C ASN A 84 -2.41 0.80 6.36
N GLY A 85 -1.68 1.04 5.28
CA GLY A 85 -0.22 0.84 5.17
C GLY A 85 0.63 1.87 5.92
N VAL A 86 0.07 3.01 6.35
CA VAL A 86 0.79 4.00 7.18
C VAL A 86 0.97 3.46 8.60
N LEU A 87 -0.02 2.72 9.10
CA LEU A 87 -0.05 2.17 10.46
C LEU A 87 0.81 0.90 10.65
N GLY A 88 1.28 0.30 9.55
CA GLY A 88 2.10 -0.91 9.59
C GLY A 88 2.02 -1.70 8.28
N VAL A 89 2.81 -2.76 8.22
CA VAL A 89 2.72 -3.77 7.16
C VAL A 89 1.56 -4.71 7.50
N ASN A 90 0.57 -4.79 6.60
CA ASN A 90 -0.60 -5.65 6.77
C ASN A 90 -0.37 -6.96 6.00
N PHE A 91 -0.69 -8.08 6.65
CA PHE A 91 -0.68 -9.40 6.06
C PHE A 91 -2.10 -9.95 6.03
N VAL A 92 -2.47 -10.55 4.90
CA VAL A 92 -3.75 -11.23 4.73
C VAL A 92 -3.44 -12.71 4.51
N LEU A 93 -3.85 -13.55 5.46
CA LEU A 93 -3.60 -15.00 5.42
C LEU A 93 -4.76 -15.70 4.73
N LEU A 94 -4.58 -16.03 3.45
CA LEU A 94 -5.57 -16.74 2.65
C LEU A 94 -5.46 -18.27 2.85
N PRO A 95 -6.57 -19.03 2.74
CA PRO A 95 -7.94 -18.57 2.48
C PRO A 95 -8.69 -18.09 3.73
N SER A 96 -8.06 -18.13 4.92
CA SER A 96 -8.73 -17.87 6.21
C SER A 96 -9.29 -16.45 6.39
N ARG A 97 -8.92 -15.52 5.52
CA ARG A 97 -9.20 -14.07 5.62
C ARG A 97 -8.66 -13.40 6.89
N ARG A 98 -7.84 -14.10 7.69
CA ARG A 98 -7.24 -13.53 8.90
C ARG A 98 -6.26 -12.44 8.50
N THR A 99 -6.32 -11.31 9.20
CA THR A 99 -5.39 -10.21 9.01
C THR A 99 -4.50 -10.07 10.23
N CYS A 100 -3.22 -9.80 10.00
CA CYS A 100 -2.31 -9.36 11.06
C CYS A 100 -1.50 -8.17 10.58
N ARG A 101 -1.09 -7.33 11.52
CA ARG A 101 -0.35 -6.09 11.23
C ARG A 101 0.93 -6.04 12.04
N VAL A 102 2.04 -5.88 11.33
CA VAL A 102 3.35 -5.62 11.95
C VAL A 102 3.56 -4.12 11.98
N LYS A 103 3.78 -3.57 13.18
CA LYS A 103 4.05 -2.14 13.35
C LYS A 103 5.41 -1.79 12.77
N TYR A 104 5.52 -0.60 12.20
CA TYR A 104 6.84 -0.06 11.86
C TYR A 104 7.67 0.20 13.13
N PRO A 105 9.01 0.22 13.01
CA PRO A 105 9.89 0.61 14.12
C PRO A 105 9.53 1.98 14.69
N SER A 106 9.73 2.16 15.99
CA SER A 106 9.68 3.47 16.64
C SER A 106 10.62 4.44 15.93
N GLY A 107 10.18 5.68 15.67
CA GLY A 107 10.96 6.64 14.89
C GLY A 107 10.42 6.86 13.48
N THR A 108 9.80 5.84 12.88
CA THR A 108 9.35 5.87 11.48
C THR A 108 8.44 7.07 11.17
N ASP A 109 7.52 7.42 12.08
CA ASP A 109 6.64 8.57 11.87
C ASP A 109 7.39 9.92 11.93
N PHE A 110 8.46 10.01 12.73
CA PHE A 110 9.33 11.18 12.75
C PHE A 110 10.11 11.31 11.43
N ASP A 111 10.66 10.21 10.92
CA ASP A 111 11.37 10.18 9.63
C ASP A 111 10.46 10.49 8.45
N ARG A 112 9.17 10.13 8.55
CA ARG A 112 8.11 10.52 7.60
C ARG A 112 7.68 11.99 7.73
N GLY A 113 8.20 12.73 8.70
CA GLY A 113 7.84 14.12 8.95
C GLY A 113 6.48 14.30 9.63
N TYR A 114 5.85 13.22 10.13
CA TYR A 114 4.65 13.35 10.95
C TYR A 114 5.04 13.95 12.30
N LYS A 115 4.65 15.21 12.51
CA LYS A 115 4.69 15.84 13.83
C LYS A 115 3.57 15.25 14.68
N LEU A 116 3.82 14.10 15.29
CA LEU A 116 2.98 13.62 16.39
C LEU A 116 3.04 14.70 17.47
N TRP A 117 1.90 15.36 17.72
CA TRP A 117 1.76 16.32 18.81
C TRP A 117 2.19 15.61 20.10
N ARG A 118 3.36 16.01 20.61
CA ARG A 118 3.80 15.62 21.95
C ARG A 118 2.98 16.45 22.91
N GLY A 119 1.84 15.91 23.34
CA GLY A 119 1.14 16.42 24.51
C GLY A 119 2.07 16.30 25.71
N MET A 120 2.39 17.44 26.33
CA MET A 120 2.73 17.52 27.75
C MET A 120 1.51 17.11 28.58
#